data_AF-A0A5K3F6L1-F1
#
_entry.id   AF-A0A5K3F6L1-F1
#
_cell.length_a   1.000
_cell.length_b   1.000
_cell.length_c   1.000
_cell.angle_alpha   90.00
_cell.angle_beta   90.00
_cell.angle_gamma   90.00
#
_symmetry.space_group_name_H-M   'P 1'
#
loop_
_entity.id
_entity.type
_entity.pdbx_description
1 polymer ?
#
loop_
_entity_poly.entity_id
_entity_poly.type
_entity_poly.pdbx_seq_one_letter_code
_entity_poly.pdbx_strand_id
1 'polypeptide(L)'
;MAGRAVRRLAGNGTGQSLVDRMTSMKHSISGSLIAKTICKATTEEMNAPKRKHLNILVNCTYEPRLSMPEFANYIISRSHNSSWVVSFKALITIHHLMNCGSERFSQYLASNNCHLAAPRPFERSNSQAVTMLVFIRQYARYLDSRSSSYREVAFDFCKIKRKADEVNMKTMPQAKLFKVLPPLERQIDALIAFDASSSELLNGVVLAAYFLLYKDLIRLYAVYNEGMINIIEKFFSMSKKDCQEALRIYKAFLKRMEQVNQFVKVAESYRNGLAIQMAFLTADFLWCLCEFLGFVAVREQMPPLPSLIF
;
A
#
# COMPACT_ATOMS: atom_id res chain seq x y z
N MET A 1 -60.85 -24.52 -47.71
CA MET A 1 -60.45 -23.10 -47.79
C MET A 1 -60.05 -22.65 -46.39
N ALA A 2 -58.75 -22.72 -46.07
CA ALA A 2 -57.90 -21.63 -45.56
C ALA A 2 -58.47 -20.86 -44.33
N GLY A 3 -57.81 -20.71 -43.19
CA GLY A 3 -56.42 -20.93 -42.74
C GLY A 3 -56.15 -20.01 -41.53
N ARG A 4 -55.06 -20.29 -40.78
CA ARG A 4 -54.42 -19.47 -39.71
C ARG A 4 -55.12 -19.49 -38.33
N ALA A 5 -54.45 -19.62 -37.19
CA ALA A 5 -53.08 -19.95 -36.84
C ALA A 5 -53.05 -20.40 -35.37
N VAL A 6 -52.51 -21.59 -35.12
CA VAL A 6 -52.10 -22.05 -33.79
C VAL A 6 -50.82 -21.29 -33.43
N ARG A 7 -50.85 -20.47 -32.36
CA ARG A 7 -49.63 -19.91 -31.78
C ARG A 7 -49.34 -20.63 -30.46
N ARG A 8 -48.44 -21.63 -30.55
CA ARG A 8 -47.65 -22.12 -29.41
C ARG A 8 -46.88 -20.94 -28.81
N LEU A 9 -46.95 -20.78 -27.49
CA LEU A 9 -45.88 -20.18 -26.71
C LEU A 9 -45.44 -21.20 -25.67
N ALA A 10 -44.43 -21.98 -26.06
CA ALA A 10 -43.58 -22.69 -25.14
C ALA A 10 -42.50 -21.72 -24.64
N GLY A 11 -42.26 -21.72 -23.32
CA GLY A 11 -41.00 -21.35 -22.69
C GLY A 11 -40.70 -19.86 -22.53
N ASN A 12 -40.68 -19.39 -21.28
CA ASN A 12 -39.48 -18.72 -20.76
C ASN A 12 -39.45 -18.85 -19.24
N GLY A 13 -38.60 -19.75 -18.77
CA GLY A 13 -38.33 -19.93 -17.37
C GLY A 13 -37.56 -18.75 -16.80
N THR A 14 -38.00 -18.30 -15.63
CA THR A 14 -37.09 -17.78 -14.61
C THR A 14 -37.52 -18.44 -13.29
N GLY A 15 -37.01 -19.65 -13.06
CA GLY A 15 -37.15 -20.39 -11.80
C GLY A 15 -36.37 -19.74 -10.66
N GLN A 16 -36.50 -18.43 -10.48
CA GLN A 16 -35.91 -17.70 -9.37
C GLN A 16 -36.92 -17.65 -8.22
N SER A 17 -36.53 -18.24 -7.09
CA SER A 17 -37.29 -18.24 -5.85
C SER A 17 -37.66 -16.81 -5.45
N LEU A 18 -38.77 -16.62 -4.74
CA LEU A 18 -39.09 -15.33 -4.11
C LEU A 18 -37.97 -14.87 -3.16
N VAL A 19 -37.24 -15.82 -2.58
CA VAL A 19 -36.01 -15.58 -1.79
C VAL A 19 -34.89 -15.04 -2.68
N ASP A 20 -34.73 -15.52 -3.91
CA ASP A 20 -33.71 -15.04 -4.86
C ASP A 20 -34.03 -13.62 -5.35
N ARG A 21 -35.31 -13.31 -5.57
CA ARG A 21 -35.76 -11.94 -5.90
C ARG A 21 -35.58 -10.98 -4.73
N MET A 22 -35.87 -11.39 -3.51
CA MET A 22 -35.68 -10.56 -2.32
C MET A 22 -34.19 -10.34 -2.00
N THR A 23 -33.35 -11.34 -2.28
CA THR A 23 -31.90 -11.26 -2.16
C THR A 23 -31.31 -10.37 -3.26
N SER A 24 -31.76 -10.51 -4.51
CA SER A 24 -31.39 -9.63 -5.64
C SER A 24 -31.81 -8.16 -5.41
N MET A 25 -33.00 -7.91 -4.86
CA MET A 25 -33.42 -6.56 -4.46
C MET A 25 -32.55 -5.97 -3.35
N LYS A 26 -32.11 -6.77 -2.36
CA LYS A 26 -31.13 -6.32 -1.36
C LYS A 26 -29.76 -6.04 -1.98
N HIS A 27 -29.31 -6.84 -2.94
CA HIS A 27 -28.08 -6.57 -3.69
C HIS A 27 -28.15 -5.29 -4.52
N SER A 28 -29.31 -4.97 -5.12
CA SER A 28 -29.53 -3.71 -5.86
C SER A 28 -29.54 -2.49 -4.94
N ILE A 29 -30.22 -2.57 -3.78
CA ILE A 29 -30.31 -1.48 -2.80
C ILE A 29 -28.97 -1.27 -2.07
N SER A 30 -28.30 -2.34 -1.64
CA SER A 30 -26.97 -2.27 -1.04
C SER A 30 -25.91 -1.82 -2.04
N GLY A 31 -25.98 -2.26 -3.30
CA GLY A 31 -25.12 -1.79 -4.39
C GLY A 31 -25.30 -0.28 -4.64
N SER A 32 -26.54 0.21 -4.67
CA SER A 32 -26.86 1.64 -4.80
C SER A 32 -26.32 2.47 -3.63
N LEU A 33 -26.41 1.97 -2.39
CA LEU A 33 -25.88 2.64 -1.21
C LEU A 33 -24.34 2.67 -1.19
N ILE A 34 -23.69 1.56 -1.56
CA ILE A 34 -22.24 1.46 -1.68
C ILE A 34 -21.72 2.43 -2.75
N ALA A 35 -22.31 2.40 -3.95
CA ALA A 35 -21.98 3.30 -5.05
C ALA A 35 -22.10 4.77 -4.63
N LYS A 36 -23.22 5.13 -3.98
CA LYS A 36 -23.44 6.48 -3.44
C LYS A 36 -22.41 6.86 -2.38
N THR A 37 -22.02 5.93 -1.51
CA THR A 37 -21.02 6.18 -0.46
C THR A 37 -19.63 6.35 -1.05
N ILE A 38 -19.26 5.55 -2.06
CA ILE A 38 -18.02 5.71 -2.82
C ILE A 38 -17.99 7.11 -3.47
N CYS A 39 -19.06 7.51 -4.16
CA CYS A 39 -19.13 8.85 -4.76
C CYS A 39 -18.99 9.97 -3.72
N LYS A 40 -19.57 9.81 -2.53
CA LYS A 40 -19.42 10.75 -1.41
C LYS A 40 -18.01 10.76 -0.79
N ALA A 41 -17.26 9.66 -0.86
CA ALA A 41 -15.85 9.61 -0.46
C ALA A 41 -14.94 10.27 -1.51
N THR A 42 -15.32 10.17 -2.79
CA THR A 42 -14.55 10.64 -3.95
C THR A 42 -15.21 11.85 -4.63
N THR A 43 -15.64 12.86 -3.87
CA THR A 43 -16.17 14.12 -4.43
C THR A 43 -15.06 14.98 -5.03
N GLU A 44 -15.41 16.00 -5.80
CA GLU A 44 -14.44 17.00 -6.32
C GLU A 44 -14.00 18.04 -5.29
N GLU A 45 -14.51 17.98 -4.06
CA GLU A 45 -14.02 18.82 -2.96
C GLU A 45 -12.54 18.52 -2.68
N MET A 46 -11.69 19.56 -2.68
CA MET A 46 -10.23 19.56 -2.46
C MET A 46 -9.81 19.24 -1.01
N ASN A 47 -10.55 18.36 -0.35
CA ASN A 47 -10.31 17.90 1.00
C ASN A 47 -10.16 16.37 1.02
N ALA A 48 -9.53 15.86 2.08
CA ALA A 48 -9.41 14.43 2.32
C ALA A 48 -10.80 13.74 2.31
N PRO A 49 -10.88 12.45 1.89
CA PRO A 49 -12.11 11.69 2.00
C PRO A 49 -12.67 11.73 3.44
N LYS A 50 -13.94 12.15 3.58
CA LYS A 50 -14.55 12.34 4.90
C LYS A 50 -14.60 11.02 5.66
N ARG A 51 -14.08 11.02 6.90
CA ARG A 51 -13.95 9.81 7.75
C ARG A 51 -15.25 9.01 7.90
N LYS A 52 -16.41 9.68 7.97
CA LYS A 52 -17.71 9.01 8.03
C LYS A 52 -17.96 8.06 6.85
N HIS A 53 -17.55 8.43 5.64
CA HIS A 53 -17.73 7.59 4.45
C HIS A 53 -16.72 6.45 4.42
N LEU A 54 -15.47 6.73 4.80
CA LEU A 54 -14.43 5.72 4.94
C LEU A 54 -14.84 4.62 5.94
N ASN A 55 -15.35 4.99 7.11
CA ASN A 55 -15.82 4.04 8.12
C ASN A 55 -16.96 3.14 7.59
N ILE A 56 -17.92 3.72 6.84
CA ILE A 56 -19.00 2.94 6.22
C ILE A 56 -18.42 1.93 5.22
N LEU A 57 -17.52 2.36 4.34
CA LEU A 57 -16.92 1.48 3.34
C LEU A 57 -16.08 0.37 3.99
N VAL A 58 -15.33 0.67 5.05
CA VAL A 58 -14.61 -0.33 5.85
C VAL A 58 -15.59 -1.38 6.38
N ASN A 59 -16.68 -0.96 7.01
CA ASN A 59 -17.70 -1.87 7.53
C ASN A 59 -18.31 -2.74 6.41
N CYS A 60 -18.56 -2.17 5.22
CA CYS A 60 -19.02 -2.93 4.07
C CYS A 60 -18.07 -4.07 3.71
N THR A 61 -16.75 -3.89 3.79
CA THR A 61 -15.79 -4.97 3.44
C THR A 61 -15.86 -6.19 4.35
N TYR A 62 -16.41 -6.05 5.56
CA TYR A 62 -16.62 -7.16 6.49
C TYR A 62 -17.97 -7.86 6.32
N GLU A 63 -18.90 -7.28 5.54
CA GLU A 63 -20.20 -7.90 5.26
C GLU A 63 -20.01 -9.18 4.43
N PRO A 64 -20.38 -10.37 4.94
CA PRO A 64 -20.12 -11.63 4.25
C PRO A 64 -20.74 -11.69 2.85
N ARG A 65 -21.93 -11.09 2.70
CA ARG A 65 -22.72 -11.10 1.46
C ARG A 65 -22.27 -10.06 0.42
N LEU A 66 -21.27 -9.24 0.73
CA LEU A 66 -20.74 -8.27 -0.22
C LEU A 66 -20.05 -8.98 -1.40
N SER A 67 -20.44 -8.61 -2.62
CA SER A 67 -19.68 -8.93 -3.82
C SER A 67 -18.39 -8.13 -3.84
N MET A 68 -17.28 -8.75 -3.42
CA MET A 68 -15.95 -8.11 -3.41
C MET A 68 -15.51 -7.62 -4.80
N PRO A 69 -15.72 -8.38 -5.90
CA PRO A 69 -15.36 -7.91 -7.23
C PRO A 69 -16.13 -6.65 -7.64
N GLU A 70 -17.45 -6.62 -7.47
CA GLU A 70 -18.27 -5.44 -7.82
C GLU A 70 -17.86 -4.22 -6.99
N PHE A 71 -17.68 -4.41 -5.68
CA PHE A 71 -17.25 -3.36 -4.76
C PHE A 71 -15.89 -2.76 -5.16
N ALA A 72 -14.89 -3.63 -5.37
CA ALA A 72 -13.54 -3.22 -5.73
C ALA A 72 -13.50 -2.58 -7.12
N ASN A 73 -14.15 -3.18 -8.12
CA ASN A 73 -14.17 -2.64 -9.48
C ASN A 73 -14.86 -1.27 -9.54
N TYR A 74 -15.88 -1.03 -8.71
CA TYR A 74 -16.51 0.28 -8.62
C TYR A 74 -15.52 1.34 -8.10
N ILE A 75 -14.83 1.12 -6.99
CA ILE A 75 -13.86 2.11 -6.47
C ILE A 75 -12.64 2.27 -7.41
N ILE A 76 -12.19 1.19 -8.05
CA ILE A 76 -11.11 1.24 -9.07
C ILE A 76 -11.56 2.08 -10.27
N SER A 77 -12.80 1.93 -10.74
CA SER A 77 -13.31 2.78 -11.83
C SER A 77 -13.24 4.28 -11.49
N ARG A 78 -13.40 4.64 -10.20
CA ARG A 78 -13.26 6.02 -9.72
C ARG A 78 -11.81 6.51 -9.74
N SER A 79 -10.81 5.62 -9.58
CA SER A 79 -9.39 6.01 -9.69
C SER A 79 -8.99 6.36 -11.13
N HIS A 80 -9.76 5.97 -12.13
CA HIS A 80 -9.55 6.36 -13.54
C HIS A 80 -10.50 7.48 -14.01
N ASN A 81 -11.09 8.24 -13.08
CA ASN A 81 -11.93 9.38 -13.41
C ASN A 81 -11.12 10.53 -14.04
N SER A 82 -11.76 11.34 -14.88
CA SER A 82 -11.16 12.49 -15.55
C SER A 82 -10.82 13.66 -14.62
N SER A 83 -11.43 13.72 -13.43
CA SER A 83 -11.05 14.63 -12.37
C SER A 83 -9.92 14.03 -11.54
N TRP A 84 -8.77 14.71 -11.49
CA TRP A 84 -7.62 14.28 -10.70
C TRP A 84 -7.96 14.18 -9.20
N VAL A 85 -8.84 15.06 -8.69
CA VAL A 85 -9.28 15.08 -7.29
C VAL A 85 -10.04 13.80 -6.95
N VAL A 86 -10.97 13.42 -7.82
CA VAL A 86 -11.74 12.18 -7.69
C VAL A 86 -10.81 10.98 -7.79
N SER A 87 -9.95 10.96 -8.80
CA SER A 87 -8.98 9.89 -9.05
C SER A 87 -8.09 9.67 -7.82
N PHE A 88 -7.50 10.73 -7.29
CA PHE A 88 -6.62 10.64 -6.12
C PHE A 88 -7.38 10.23 -4.87
N LYS A 89 -8.56 10.79 -4.62
CA LYS A 89 -9.40 10.39 -3.47
C LYS A 89 -9.85 8.94 -3.54
N ALA A 90 -10.06 8.39 -4.75
CA ALA A 90 -10.34 6.97 -4.92
C ALA A 90 -9.13 6.13 -4.51
N LEU A 91 -7.90 6.49 -4.93
CA LEU A 91 -6.68 5.81 -4.48
C LEU A 91 -6.48 5.90 -2.96
N ILE A 92 -6.69 7.07 -2.36
CA ILE A 92 -6.64 7.27 -0.89
C ILE A 92 -7.67 6.37 -0.20
N THR A 93 -8.87 6.25 -0.77
CA THR A 93 -9.92 5.38 -0.26
C THR A 93 -9.52 3.90 -0.37
N ILE A 94 -8.95 3.47 -1.49
CA ILE A 94 -8.41 2.12 -1.69
C ILE A 94 -7.33 1.84 -0.63
N HIS A 95 -6.36 2.74 -0.46
CA HIS A 95 -5.31 2.60 0.56
C HIS A 95 -5.90 2.49 1.97
N HIS A 96 -6.90 3.32 2.30
CA HIS A 96 -7.58 3.23 3.59
C HIS A 96 -8.27 1.88 3.81
N LEU A 97 -8.92 1.34 2.77
CA LEU A 97 -9.54 0.01 2.81
C LEU A 97 -8.50 -1.11 2.92
N MET A 98 -7.35 -1.00 2.25
CA MET A 98 -6.23 -1.93 2.44
C MET A 98 -5.76 -1.93 3.89
N ASN A 99 -5.71 -0.76 4.56
CA ASN A 99 -5.25 -0.64 5.95
C ASN A 99 -6.28 -1.07 7.00
N CYS A 100 -7.54 -0.69 6.86
CA CYS A 100 -8.56 -0.83 7.90
C CYS A 100 -9.66 -1.86 7.56
N GLY A 101 -9.83 -2.19 6.28
CA GLY A 101 -10.83 -3.14 5.80
C GLY A 101 -10.42 -4.60 5.95
N SER A 102 -11.36 -5.47 5.58
CA SER A 102 -11.18 -6.92 5.53
C SER A 102 -10.04 -7.31 4.60
N GLU A 103 -9.27 -8.35 4.95
CA GLU A 103 -8.21 -8.90 4.10
C GLU A 103 -8.73 -9.39 2.75
N ARG A 104 -10.03 -9.74 2.65
CA ARG A 104 -10.68 -10.09 1.38
C ARG A 104 -10.48 -9.00 0.32
N PHE A 105 -10.44 -7.73 0.72
CA PHE A 105 -10.20 -6.61 -0.20
C PHE A 105 -8.76 -6.62 -0.73
N SER A 106 -7.76 -6.69 0.16
CA SER A 106 -6.34 -6.75 -0.25
C SER A 106 -6.04 -8.01 -1.09
N GLN A 107 -6.62 -9.16 -0.72
CA GLN A 107 -6.51 -10.42 -1.47
C GLN A 107 -7.09 -10.29 -2.88
N TYR A 108 -8.24 -9.63 -3.03
CA TYR A 108 -8.83 -9.38 -4.33
C TYR A 108 -7.91 -8.51 -5.21
N LEU A 109 -7.37 -7.42 -4.68
CA LEU A 109 -6.45 -6.55 -5.43
C LEU A 109 -5.18 -7.30 -5.87
N ALA A 110 -4.59 -8.09 -4.97
CA ALA A 110 -3.40 -8.89 -5.25
C ALA A 110 -3.64 -9.93 -6.35
N SER A 111 -4.78 -10.63 -6.29
CA SER A 111 -5.11 -11.75 -7.19
C SER A 111 -5.50 -11.29 -8.60
N ASN A 112 -6.17 -10.14 -8.72
CA ASN A 112 -6.72 -9.67 -10.00
C ASN A 112 -5.82 -8.66 -10.73
N ASN A 113 -4.66 -8.33 -10.16
CA ASN A 113 -3.69 -7.42 -10.74
C ASN A 113 -4.34 -6.11 -11.23
N CYS A 114 -5.17 -5.51 -10.37
CA CYS A 114 -5.92 -4.31 -10.69
C CYS A 114 -4.93 -3.16 -11.00
N HIS A 115 -4.69 -2.85 -12.27
CA HIS A 115 -3.68 -1.88 -12.73
C HIS A 115 -4.00 -0.43 -12.31
N LEU A 116 -3.64 -0.01 -11.10
CA LEU A 116 -3.94 1.35 -10.60
C LEU A 116 -3.03 2.41 -11.23
N ALA A 117 -1.78 2.06 -11.57
CA ALA A 117 -0.74 2.99 -12.05
C ALA A 117 -0.95 3.57 -13.47
N ALA A 118 -2.10 3.34 -14.10
CA ALA A 118 -2.44 3.86 -15.43
C ALA A 118 -3.57 4.92 -15.36
N PRO A 119 -3.33 6.12 -14.81
CA PRO A 119 -4.33 7.18 -14.81
C PRO A 119 -4.59 7.67 -16.24
N ARG A 120 -5.87 7.93 -16.56
CA ARG A 120 -6.27 8.57 -17.82
C ARG A 120 -5.84 10.04 -17.83
N PRO A 121 -5.63 10.66 -19.01
CA PRO A 121 -5.45 12.10 -19.10
C PRO A 121 -6.63 12.84 -18.46
N PHE A 122 -6.35 13.91 -17.71
CA PHE A 122 -7.38 14.71 -17.04
C PHE A 122 -8.02 15.71 -18.01
N GLU A 123 -9.34 15.90 -17.91
CA GLU A 123 -10.12 16.77 -18.83
C GLU A 123 -9.71 18.25 -18.76
N ARG A 124 -9.29 18.73 -17.57
CA ARG A 124 -8.83 20.10 -17.35
C ARG A 124 -7.38 20.07 -16.90
N SER A 125 -6.47 20.16 -17.87
CA SER A 125 -5.03 20.16 -17.60
C SER A 125 -4.54 21.59 -17.31
N ASN A 126 -4.63 22.01 -16.05
CA ASN A 126 -3.90 23.19 -15.56
C ASN A 126 -2.54 22.77 -14.97
N SER A 127 -1.67 23.73 -14.63
CA SER A 127 -0.34 23.45 -14.06
C SER A 127 -0.41 22.54 -12.81
N GLN A 128 -1.41 22.76 -11.95
CA GLN A 128 -1.66 21.92 -10.79
C GLN A 128 -1.98 20.48 -11.18
N ALA A 129 -2.83 20.24 -12.19
CA ALA A 129 -3.21 18.91 -12.65
C ALA A 129 -2.00 18.11 -13.17
N VAL A 130 -1.02 18.78 -13.79
CA VAL A 130 0.23 18.15 -14.23
C VAL A 130 1.06 17.67 -13.04
N THR A 131 1.27 18.52 -12.04
CA THR A 131 1.96 18.12 -10.80
C THR A 131 1.23 16.99 -10.08
N MET A 132 -0.10 17.09 -9.95
CA MET A 132 -0.91 16.07 -9.29
C MET A 132 -0.88 14.73 -10.03
N LEU A 133 -0.78 14.75 -11.36
CA LEU A 133 -0.64 13.52 -12.16
C LEU A 133 0.63 12.74 -11.77
N VAL A 134 1.74 13.43 -11.50
CA VAL A 134 2.98 12.78 -11.05
C VAL A 134 2.75 12.08 -9.71
N PHE A 135 2.20 12.80 -8.72
CA PHE A 135 1.90 12.21 -7.41
C PHE A 135 0.89 11.07 -7.48
N ILE A 136 -0.16 11.20 -8.28
CA ILE A 136 -1.17 10.14 -8.49
C ILE A 136 -0.50 8.89 -9.08
N ARG A 137 0.38 9.04 -10.07
CA ARG A 137 1.12 7.92 -10.67
C ARG A 137 2.02 7.23 -9.65
N GLN A 138 2.79 7.97 -8.86
CA GLN A 138 3.67 7.37 -7.86
C GLN A 138 2.88 6.71 -6.73
N TYR A 139 1.81 7.35 -6.26
CA TYR A 139 0.93 6.78 -5.25
C TYR A 139 0.25 5.49 -5.72
N ALA A 140 -0.24 5.47 -6.97
CA ALA A 140 -0.82 4.27 -7.55
C ALA A 140 0.20 3.14 -7.73
N ARG A 141 1.43 3.46 -8.17
CA ARG A 141 2.55 2.50 -8.22
C ARG A 141 2.86 1.90 -6.86
N TYR A 142 2.82 2.68 -5.79
CA TYR A 142 2.97 2.16 -4.44
C TYR A 142 1.86 1.14 -4.08
N LEU A 143 0.59 1.44 -4.38
CA LEU A 143 -0.52 0.50 -4.12
C LEU A 143 -0.44 -0.78 -4.96
N ASP A 144 0.01 -0.67 -6.22
CA ASP A 144 0.28 -1.82 -7.09
C ASP A 144 1.45 -2.66 -6.54
N SER A 145 2.50 -2.01 -6.04
CA SER A 145 3.66 -2.67 -5.41
C SER A 145 3.25 -3.40 -4.13
N ARG A 146 2.40 -2.80 -3.29
CA ARG A 146 1.83 -3.45 -2.09
C ARG A 146 0.94 -4.65 -2.43
N SER A 147 0.15 -4.56 -3.50
CA SER A 147 -0.69 -5.68 -3.95
C SER A 147 0.19 -6.82 -4.53
N SER A 148 1.25 -6.46 -5.25
CA SER A 148 2.23 -7.41 -5.79
C SER A 148 3.02 -8.10 -4.69
N SER A 149 3.48 -7.36 -3.67
CA SER A 149 4.20 -7.93 -2.54
C SER A 149 3.32 -8.92 -1.77
N TYR A 150 2.04 -8.58 -1.53
CA TYR A 150 1.06 -9.49 -0.93
C TYR A 150 0.93 -10.80 -1.74
N ARG A 151 0.84 -10.70 -3.07
CA ARG A 151 0.75 -11.87 -3.96
C ARG A 151 1.99 -12.77 -3.87
N GLU A 152 3.18 -12.19 -3.75
CA GLU A 152 4.44 -12.94 -3.69
C GLU A 152 4.68 -13.62 -2.34
N VAL A 153 4.30 -12.98 -1.23
CA VAL A 153 4.63 -13.47 0.13
C VAL A 153 3.43 -14.02 0.91
N ALA A 154 2.21 -13.83 0.40
CA ALA A 154 0.93 -14.25 0.98
C ALA A 154 0.60 -13.62 2.36
N PHE A 155 1.19 -12.46 2.67
CA PHE A 155 0.82 -11.64 3.83
C PHE A 155 1.08 -10.15 3.54
N ASP A 156 0.43 -9.27 4.28
CA ASP A 156 0.60 -7.81 4.16
C ASP A 156 1.63 -7.32 5.17
N PHE A 157 2.79 -6.83 4.69
CA PHE A 157 3.85 -6.27 5.54
C PHE A 157 3.35 -5.16 6.47
N CYS A 158 2.35 -4.36 6.06
CA CYS A 158 1.79 -3.29 6.89
C CYS A 158 0.81 -3.81 7.97
N LYS A 159 0.43 -5.10 7.95
CA LYS A 159 -0.53 -5.69 8.90
C LYS A 159 0.05 -6.79 9.79
N ILE A 160 1.33 -7.11 9.68
CA ILE A 160 2.00 -8.04 10.60
C ILE A 160 1.81 -7.52 12.03
N LYS A 161 1.10 -8.28 12.88
CA LYS A 161 0.95 -7.97 14.30
C LYS A 161 2.01 -8.73 15.07
N ARG A 162 2.44 -8.12 16.18
CA ARG A 162 3.38 -8.74 17.12
C ARG A 162 2.65 -9.73 18.04
N LYS A 163 2.12 -10.82 17.49
CA LYS A 163 1.52 -11.93 18.24
C LYS A 163 2.30 -13.23 17.99
N ALA A 164 2.23 -14.17 18.93
CA ALA A 164 3.07 -15.36 18.97
C ALA A 164 3.01 -16.27 17.72
N ASP A 165 1.86 -16.34 17.06
CA ASP A 165 1.62 -17.22 15.89
C ASP A 165 1.68 -16.49 14.54
N GLU A 166 2.10 -15.23 14.52
CA GLU A 166 2.15 -14.42 13.30
C GLU A 166 3.55 -14.36 12.67
N VAL A 167 3.64 -13.95 11.40
CA VAL A 167 4.90 -13.84 10.66
C VAL A 167 5.89 -12.97 11.43
N ASN A 168 7.01 -13.57 11.86
CA ASN A 168 8.07 -12.86 12.57
C ASN A 168 9.35 -12.85 11.72
N MET A 169 9.75 -11.66 11.28
CA MET A 169 10.94 -11.49 10.44
C MET A 169 12.23 -11.81 11.19
N LYS A 170 12.28 -11.64 12.52
CA LYS A 170 13.46 -11.95 13.35
C LYS A 170 13.76 -13.44 13.44
N THR A 171 12.74 -14.28 13.45
CA THR A 171 12.90 -15.73 13.62
C THR A 171 12.74 -16.51 12.31
N MET A 172 12.35 -15.85 11.21
CA MET A 172 12.17 -16.48 9.91
C MET A 172 13.43 -17.26 9.45
N PRO A 173 13.29 -18.48 8.89
CA PRO A 173 14.41 -19.20 8.30
C PRO A 173 15.07 -18.40 7.17
N GLN A 174 16.40 -18.41 7.11
CA GLN A 174 17.19 -17.57 6.19
C GLN A 174 16.81 -17.76 4.72
N ALA A 175 16.64 -19.01 4.28
CA ALA A 175 16.21 -19.31 2.91
C ALA A 175 14.85 -18.69 2.52
N LYS A 176 13.94 -18.53 3.48
CA LYS A 176 12.66 -17.84 3.27
C LYS A 176 12.84 -16.33 3.36
N LEU A 177 13.63 -15.85 4.32
CA LEU A 177 13.90 -14.43 4.52
C LEU A 177 14.48 -13.77 3.27
N PHE A 178 15.46 -14.40 2.61
CA PHE A 178 16.05 -13.90 1.36
C PHE A 178 15.04 -13.80 0.20
N LYS A 179 13.93 -14.56 0.24
CA LYS A 179 12.84 -14.44 -0.74
C LYS A 179 11.82 -13.37 -0.37
N VAL A 180 11.66 -13.08 0.93
CA VAL A 180 10.70 -12.10 1.45
C VAL A 180 11.24 -10.67 1.40
N LEU A 181 12.55 -10.48 1.56
CA LEU A 181 13.18 -9.16 1.55
C LEU A 181 13.06 -8.42 0.20
N PRO A 182 13.26 -9.04 -0.98
CA PRO A 182 13.15 -8.31 -2.24
C PRO A 182 11.75 -7.72 -2.52
N PRO A 183 10.63 -8.43 -2.28
CA PRO A 183 9.29 -7.83 -2.36
C PRO A 183 9.09 -6.66 -1.38
N LEU A 184 9.61 -6.77 -0.15
CA LEU A 184 9.56 -5.69 0.85
C LEU A 184 10.34 -4.46 0.37
N GLU A 185 11.56 -4.67 -0.15
CA GLU A 185 12.40 -3.61 -0.70
C GLU A 185 11.72 -2.88 -1.85
N ARG A 186 11.15 -3.61 -2.82
CA ARG A 186 10.39 -3.00 -3.94
C ARG A 186 9.17 -2.21 -3.47
N GLN A 187 8.52 -2.63 -2.39
CA GLN A 187 7.39 -1.90 -1.81
C GLN A 187 7.85 -0.60 -1.13
N ILE A 188 8.96 -0.64 -0.40
CA ILE A 188 9.56 0.56 0.21
C ILE A 188 10.04 1.53 -0.89
N ASP A 189 10.74 1.02 -1.90
CA ASP A 189 11.26 1.82 -3.01
C ASP A 189 10.12 2.53 -3.77
N ALA A 190 8.99 1.84 -3.99
CA ALA A 190 7.79 2.45 -4.59
C ALA A 190 7.13 3.51 -3.69
N LEU A 191 7.20 3.36 -2.36
CA LEU A 191 6.65 4.32 -1.40
C LEU A 191 7.47 5.61 -1.41
N ILE A 192 8.79 5.51 -1.24
CA ILE A 192 9.68 6.67 -1.16
C ILE A 192 9.75 7.43 -2.49
N ALA A 193 9.48 6.76 -3.62
CA ALA A 193 9.35 7.40 -4.93
C ALA A 193 8.18 8.39 -5.07
N PHE A 194 7.31 8.52 -4.05
CA PHE A 194 6.36 9.63 -3.98
C PHE A 194 7.07 11.00 -3.85
N ASP A 195 8.23 11.02 -3.17
CA ASP A 195 9.23 12.09 -3.16
C ASP A 195 8.70 13.54 -3.10
N ALA A 196 7.66 13.76 -2.30
CA ALA A 196 7.08 15.09 -2.13
C ALA A 196 7.87 15.93 -1.14
N SER A 197 8.19 17.17 -1.51
CA SER A 197 8.76 18.17 -0.62
C SER A 197 7.69 18.83 0.27
N SER A 198 8.12 19.49 1.35
CA SER A 198 7.18 20.23 2.19
C SER A 198 6.42 21.30 1.41
N SER A 199 7.04 21.98 0.44
CA SER A 199 6.37 23.01 -0.38
C SER A 199 5.32 22.47 -1.35
N GLU A 200 5.26 21.16 -1.59
CA GLU A 200 4.31 20.56 -2.55
C GLU A 200 3.05 19.99 -1.87
N LEU A 201 3.07 19.85 -0.54
CA LEU A 201 1.94 19.34 0.26
C LEU A 201 0.89 20.43 0.56
N LEU A 202 0.48 21.18 -0.47
CA LEU A 202 -0.33 22.40 -0.35
C LEU A 202 -1.84 22.17 -0.23
N ASN A 203 -2.33 20.97 -0.52
CA ASN A 203 -3.77 20.67 -0.49
C ASN A 203 -4.10 19.45 0.36
N GLY A 204 -5.32 19.41 0.90
CA GLY A 204 -5.76 18.38 1.84
C GLY A 204 -5.82 16.96 1.26
N VAL A 205 -5.86 16.80 -0.07
CA VAL A 205 -5.85 15.50 -0.73
C VAL A 205 -4.45 14.91 -0.74
N VAL A 206 -3.46 15.67 -1.24
CA VAL A 206 -2.04 15.26 -1.27
C VAL A 206 -1.52 15.06 0.16
N LEU A 207 -1.85 15.96 1.08
CA LEU A 207 -1.44 15.83 2.48
C LEU A 207 -2.00 14.56 3.12
N ALA A 208 -3.26 14.21 2.85
CA ALA A 208 -3.86 12.97 3.35
C ALA A 208 -3.21 11.72 2.73
N ALA A 209 -2.90 11.76 1.43
CA ALA A 209 -2.16 10.69 0.77
C ALA A 209 -0.78 10.49 1.41
N TYR A 210 -0.04 11.58 1.60
CA TYR A 210 1.28 11.57 2.22
C TYR A 210 1.27 10.97 3.62
N PHE A 211 0.32 11.37 4.47
CA PHE A 211 0.21 10.80 5.83
C PHE A 211 -0.18 9.32 5.86
N LEU A 212 -0.89 8.81 4.85
CA LEU A 212 -1.10 7.36 4.73
C LEU A 212 0.19 6.64 4.33
N LEU A 213 0.95 7.16 3.36
CA LEU A 213 2.26 6.62 3.00
C LEU A 213 3.21 6.63 4.20
N TYR A 214 3.30 7.75 4.93
CA TYR A 214 4.12 7.87 6.13
C TYR A 214 3.79 6.77 7.15
N LYS A 215 2.50 6.56 7.45
CA LYS A 215 2.07 5.50 8.39
C LYS A 215 2.48 4.10 7.93
N ASP A 216 2.41 3.85 6.64
CA ASP A 216 2.83 2.57 6.08
C ASP A 216 4.36 2.43 6.08
N LEU A 217 5.09 3.51 5.79
CA LEU A 217 6.55 3.53 5.81
C LEU A 217 7.10 3.14 7.18
N ILE A 218 6.55 3.68 8.26
CA ILE A 218 6.96 3.32 9.62
C ILE A 218 6.79 1.80 9.87
N ARG A 219 5.69 1.21 9.37
CA ARG A 219 5.44 -0.23 9.52
C ARG A 219 6.38 -1.08 8.66
N LEU A 220 6.51 -0.73 7.38
CA LEU A 220 7.41 -1.42 6.45
C LEU A 220 8.85 -1.37 6.94
N TYR A 221 9.30 -0.22 7.43
CA TYR A 221 10.65 -0.06 7.93
C TYR A 221 10.88 -0.83 9.23
N ALA A 222 9.89 -0.94 10.11
CA ALA A 222 9.98 -1.80 11.29
C ALA A 222 10.19 -3.29 10.88
N VAL A 223 9.41 -3.77 9.91
CA VAL A 223 9.55 -5.14 9.36
C VAL A 223 10.92 -5.33 8.69
N TYR A 224 11.41 -4.31 7.96
CA TYR A 224 12.70 -4.37 7.29
C TYR A 224 13.85 -4.45 8.30
N ASN A 225 13.80 -3.66 9.38
CA ASN A 225 14.76 -3.72 10.48
C ASN A 225 14.79 -5.10 11.16
N GLU A 226 13.64 -5.72 11.39
CA GLU A 226 13.58 -7.07 11.94
C GLU A 226 14.26 -8.11 11.03
N GLY A 227 14.10 -7.96 9.70
CA GLY A 227 14.82 -8.78 8.72
C GLY A 227 16.33 -8.53 8.75
N MET A 228 16.77 -7.29 8.92
CA MET A 228 18.19 -6.96 9.04
C MET A 228 18.81 -7.57 10.29
N ILE A 229 18.14 -7.48 11.44
CA ILE A 229 18.58 -8.12 12.68
C ILE A 229 18.81 -9.62 12.46
N ASN A 230 17.86 -10.31 11.81
CA ASN A 230 17.99 -11.75 11.53
C ASN A 230 19.18 -12.07 10.60
N ILE A 231 19.40 -11.26 9.55
CA ILE A 231 20.56 -11.41 8.66
C ILE A 231 21.86 -11.25 9.45
N ILE A 232 21.96 -10.19 10.25
CA ILE A 232 23.15 -9.85 11.02
C ILE A 232 23.47 -10.96 12.03
N GLU A 233 22.47 -11.37 12.81
CA GLU A 233 22.62 -12.39 13.86
C GLU A 233 23.16 -13.71 13.32
N LYS A 234 22.74 -14.09 12.10
CA LYS A 234 23.14 -15.36 11.47
C LYS A 234 24.33 -15.23 10.53
N PHE A 235 24.82 -14.02 10.24
CA PHE A 235 25.78 -13.75 9.17
C PHE A 235 27.02 -14.64 9.23
N PHE A 236 27.60 -14.83 10.42
CA PHE A 236 28.81 -15.64 10.62
C PHE A 236 28.59 -17.15 10.53
N SER A 237 27.32 -17.59 10.54
CA SER A 237 26.93 -19.00 10.37
C SER A 237 26.48 -19.34 8.95
N MET A 238 26.43 -18.36 8.04
CA MET A 238 25.98 -18.52 6.67
C MET A 238 27.07 -19.08 5.74
N SER A 239 26.66 -19.64 4.60
CA SER A 239 27.59 -19.99 3.53
C SER A 239 28.21 -18.73 2.92
N LYS A 240 29.41 -18.84 2.32
CA LYS A 240 30.07 -17.70 1.64
C LYS A 240 29.16 -16.99 0.62
N LYS A 241 28.35 -17.77 -0.12
CA LYS A 241 27.38 -17.23 -1.10
C LYS A 241 26.29 -16.42 -0.41
N ASP A 242 25.76 -16.93 0.69
CA ASP A 242 24.70 -16.25 1.45
C ASP A 242 25.24 -15.02 2.18
N CYS A 243 26.50 -15.04 2.68
CA CYS A 243 27.16 -13.86 3.22
C CYS A 243 27.27 -12.73 2.19
N GLN A 244 27.59 -13.05 0.93
CA GLN A 244 27.67 -12.06 -0.14
C GLN A 244 26.31 -11.42 -0.42
N GLU A 245 25.24 -12.22 -0.44
CA GLU A 245 23.89 -11.72 -0.64
C GLU A 245 23.38 -10.90 0.56
N ALA A 246 23.63 -11.38 1.79
CA ALA A 246 23.37 -10.66 3.02
C ALA A 246 24.04 -9.28 3.03
N LEU A 247 25.32 -9.21 2.63
CA LEU A 247 26.05 -7.95 2.55
C LEU A 247 25.48 -7.01 1.47
N ARG A 248 25.06 -7.55 0.31
CA ARG A 248 24.40 -6.78 -0.75
C ARG A 248 23.10 -6.14 -0.24
N ILE A 249 22.27 -6.93 0.42
CA ILE A 249 21.01 -6.49 1.02
C ILE A 249 21.26 -5.43 2.09
N TYR A 250 22.22 -5.65 2.98
CA TYR A 250 22.53 -4.71 4.06
C TYR A 250 23.04 -3.36 3.54
N LYS A 251 23.90 -3.36 2.51
CA LYS A 251 24.33 -2.10 1.85
C LYS A 251 23.13 -1.34 1.25
N ALA A 252 22.20 -2.07 0.62
CA ALA A 252 21.00 -1.47 0.06
C ALA A 252 20.05 -0.91 1.15
N PHE A 253 19.97 -1.57 2.31
CA PHE A 253 19.24 -1.08 3.49
C PHE A 253 19.74 0.30 3.94
N LEU A 254 21.06 0.50 4.01
CA LEU A 254 21.66 1.77 4.43
C LEU A 254 21.34 2.91 3.48
N LYS A 255 21.43 2.66 2.17
CA LYS A 255 21.06 3.67 1.17
C LYS A 255 19.59 4.10 1.31
N ARG A 256 18.69 3.15 1.57
CA ARG A 256 17.26 3.45 1.77
C ARG A 256 17.02 4.21 3.06
N MET A 257 17.79 3.95 4.12
CA MET A 257 17.66 4.64 5.41
C MET A 257 17.74 6.17 5.25
N GLU A 258 18.65 6.67 4.41
CA GLU A 258 18.78 8.11 4.15
C GLU A 258 17.51 8.70 3.52
N GLN A 259 16.93 8.01 2.54
CA GLN A 259 15.70 8.42 1.86
C GLN A 259 14.48 8.35 2.80
N VAL A 260 14.42 7.32 3.65
CA VAL A 260 13.39 7.19 4.69
C VAL A 260 13.48 8.37 5.66
N ASN A 261 14.68 8.76 6.08
CA ASN A 261 14.87 9.89 6.98
C ASN A 261 14.39 11.21 6.37
N GLN A 262 14.66 11.42 5.07
CA GLN A 262 14.14 12.59 4.35
C GLN A 262 12.60 12.59 4.30
N PHE A 263 11.99 11.45 4.00
CA PHE A 263 10.54 11.29 4.00
C PHE A 263 9.93 11.58 5.38
N VAL A 264 10.54 11.06 6.45
CA VAL A 264 10.06 11.29 7.82
C VAL A 264 10.15 12.78 8.20
N LYS A 265 11.25 13.46 7.86
CA LYS A 265 11.42 14.91 8.13
C LYS A 265 10.33 15.77 7.50
N VAL A 266 9.90 15.45 6.28
CA VAL A 266 8.78 16.15 5.64
C VAL A 266 7.46 15.88 6.37
N ALA A 267 7.24 14.69 6.92
CA ALA A 267 6.04 14.42 7.73
C ALA A 267 6.05 15.19 9.07
N GLU A 268 7.23 15.33 9.68
CA GLU A 268 7.42 16.03 10.95
C GLU A 268 7.19 17.54 10.84
N SER A 269 7.56 18.17 9.71
CA SER A 269 7.33 19.62 9.50
C SER A 269 5.84 20.02 9.52
N TYR A 270 4.94 19.07 9.26
CA TYR A 270 3.49 19.25 9.31
C TYR A 270 2.83 18.83 10.62
N ARG A 271 3.59 18.25 11.55
CA ARG A 271 3.10 17.83 12.87
C ARG A 271 4.01 18.37 13.97
N ASN A 272 3.66 19.54 14.51
CA ASN A 272 4.16 19.98 15.81
C ASN A 272 3.76 18.93 16.87
N GLY A 273 4.69 18.06 17.30
CA GLY A 273 4.50 17.21 18.48
C GLY A 273 4.36 15.70 18.29
N LEU A 274 4.96 15.08 17.27
CA LEU A 274 5.32 13.66 17.34
C LEU A 274 6.83 13.53 17.27
N ALA A 275 7.49 13.80 18.39
CA ALA A 275 8.83 13.30 18.63
C ALA A 275 8.74 11.77 18.78
N ILE A 276 8.63 11.07 17.66
CA ILE A 276 9.01 9.66 17.62
C ILE A 276 10.50 9.70 17.38
N GLN A 277 11.29 9.66 18.46
CA GLN A 277 12.67 9.23 18.36
C GLN A 277 12.65 7.82 17.75
N MET A 278 12.79 7.73 16.44
CA MET A 278 13.27 6.51 15.81
C MET A 278 14.71 6.38 16.28
N ALA A 279 14.93 5.65 17.37
CA ALA A 279 16.25 5.17 17.72
C ALA A 279 16.67 4.22 16.59
N PHE A 280 17.37 4.77 15.60
CA PHE A 280 17.99 3.98 14.57
C PHE A 280 19.06 3.11 15.22
N LEU A 281 19.20 1.86 14.78
CA LEU A 281 20.42 1.07 14.98
C LEU A 281 21.51 1.74 14.11
N THR A 282 22.02 2.89 14.53
CA THR A 282 22.88 3.75 13.71
C THR A 282 24.36 3.51 13.95
N ALA A 283 25.09 3.31 12.85
CA ALA A 283 26.53 3.50 12.66
C ALA A 283 27.51 2.60 13.44
N ASP A 284 27.37 2.42 14.75
CA ASP A 284 28.37 1.73 15.59
C ASP A 284 28.55 0.26 15.18
N PHE A 285 27.46 -0.39 14.78
CA PHE A 285 27.48 -1.77 14.33
C PHE A 285 28.09 -1.93 12.92
N LEU A 286 27.95 -0.89 12.07
CA LEU A 286 28.58 -0.88 10.75
C LEU A 286 30.08 -0.75 10.83
N TRP A 287 30.55 0.09 11.76
CA TRP A 287 31.97 0.26 12.06
C TRP A 287 32.60 -1.07 12.48
N CYS A 288 31.99 -1.76 13.46
CA CYS A 288 32.40 -3.09 13.90
C CYS A 288 32.45 -4.13 12.76
N LEU A 289 31.44 -4.15 11.89
CA LEU A 289 31.38 -5.10 10.77
C LEU A 289 32.44 -4.79 9.69
N CYS A 290 32.73 -3.50 9.43
CA CYS A 290 33.73 -3.09 8.44
C CYS A 290 35.17 -3.34 8.92
N GLU A 291 35.46 -3.14 10.21
CA GLU A 291 36.75 -3.49 10.81
C GLU A 291 37.00 -5.00 10.79
N PHE A 292 35.99 -5.82 11.10
CA PHE A 292 36.12 -7.28 11.11
C PHE A 292 36.32 -7.90 9.72
N LEU A 293 35.70 -7.32 8.68
CA LEU A 293 35.76 -7.84 7.31
C LEU A 293 36.87 -7.21 6.44
N GLY A 294 37.68 -6.29 6.99
CA GLY A 294 38.83 -5.69 6.29
C GLY A 294 38.47 -4.85 5.04
N PHE A 295 37.22 -4.41 4.90
CA PHE A 295 36.78 -3.64 3.72
C PHE A 295 37.04 -2.13 3.88
N VAL A 296 38.16 -1.65 3.33
CA VAL A 296 38.52 -0.22 3.31
C VAL A 296 37.55 0.63 2.47
N ALA A 297 37.03 0.10 1.37
CA ALA A 297 36.17 0.86 0.44
C ALA A 297 34.80 1.29 1.03
N VAL A 298 34.31 0.62 2.07
CA VAL A 298 33.05 1.00 2.76
C VAL A 298 33.32 2.05 3.84
N ARG A 299 34.53 2.03 4.43
CA ARG A 299 34.98 3.00 5.44
C ARG A 299 35.07 4.43 4.90
N GLU A 300 35.49 4.59 3.64
CA GLU A 300 35.64 5.89 2.98
C GLU A 300 34.32 6.54 2.54
N GLN A 301 33.21 5.79 2.55
CA GLN A 301 31.89 6.25 2.10
C GLN A 301 30.96 6.63 3.26
N MET A 302 31.41 6.52 4.52
CA MET A 302 30.59 6.81 5.69
C MET A 302 30.78 8.25 6.21
N PRO A 303 29.71 8.94 6.62
CA PRO A 303 29.83 10.23 7.29
C PRO A 303 30.56 10.08 8.64
N PRO A 304 31.29 11.11 9.11
CA PRO A 304 31.98 11.07 10.39
C PRO A 304 30.98 10.90 11.54
N LEU A 305 31.36 10.10 12.54
CA LEU A 305 30.55 9.80 13.72
C LEU A 305 30.13 11.10 14.42
N PRO A 306 28.84 11.28 14.75
CA PRO A 306 28.46 12.29 15.75
C PRO A 306 29.00 11.83 17.10
N SER A 307 29.74 12.71 17.78
CA SER A 307 30.19 12.50 19.14
C SER A 307 28.99 12.31 20.07
N LEU A 308 28.76 11.07 20.50
CA LEU A 308 27.75 10.73 21.50
C LEU A 308 28.15 11.36 22.83
N ILE A 309 27.37 12.35 23.27
CA ILE A 309 27.33 12.74 24.69
C ILE A 309 26.39 11.74 25.35
N PHE A 310 26.95 10.98 26.30
CA PHE A 310 26.27 9.94 27.10
C PHE A 310 24.99 10.44 27.78
#